data_AF-A0A699Q8T8-F1
#
_entry.id   AF-A0A699Q8T8-F1
#
_cell.length_a   1.000
_cell.length_b   1.000
_cell.length_c   1.000
_cell.angle_alpha   90.00
_cell.angle_beta   90.00
_cell.angle_gamma   90.00
#
_symmetry.space_group_name_H-M   'P 1'
#
loop_
_entity.id
_entity.type
_entity.pdbx_description
1 polymer ?
#
loop_
_entity_poly.entity_id
_entity_poly.type
_entity_poly.pdbx_seq_one_letter_code
_entity_poly.pdbx_strand_id
1 'polypeptide(L)'
;QPKRHLLTTGWSIFVSSKRLFAGDAVLFVRDEKSQLLLGIRRANRQQSALSSSVISSDSMHIGILAAAAHAAANNSPFTIFYNPRASPAEFVIPLAKYMGTVTGISDTDPVRWKNSQWRSLQVGWDESAAGERPSRVSIWEIEPVVTPFYMCP
;
A
#
# COMPACT_ATOMS: atom_id res chain seq x y z
N GLN A 1 30.52 5.03 -28.41
CA GLN A 1 29.12 5.02 -27.91
C GLN A 1 28.93 3.82 -26.98
N PRO A 2 28.35 3.98 -25.77
CA PRO A 2 28.22 2.87 -24.82
C PRO A 2 27.15 1.86 -25.27
N LYS A 3 27.38 0.57 -25.03
CA LYS A 3 26.42 -0.51 -25.33
C LYS A 3 25.19 -0.40 -24.42
N ARG A 4 24.00 -0.65 -24.97
CA ARG A 4 22.71 -0.60 -24.25
C ARG A 4 21.76 -1.69 -24.75
N HIS A 5 20.93 -2.23 -23.86
CA HIS A 5 19.83 -3.13 -24.22
C HIS A 5 18.57 -2.33 -24.50
N LEU A 6 17.85 -2.70 -25.56
CA LEU A 6 16.69 -1.96 -26.07
C LEU A 6 15.57 -2.94 -26.40
N LEU A 7 14.35 -2.55 -26.03
CA LEU A 7 13.13 -3.13 -26.60
C LEU A 7 12.73 -2.25 -27.78
N THR A 8 12.66 -2.85 -28.97
CA THR A 8 12.39 -2.12 -30.21
C THR A 8 11.02 -2.50 -30.77
N THR A 9 10.98 -3.51 -31.63
CA THR A 9 9.74 -3.97 -32.28
C THR A 9 8.70 -4.40 -31.25
N GLY A 10 7.46 -3.94 -31.44
CA GLY A 10 6.34 -4.25 -30.54
C GLY A 10 6.24 -3.39 -29.28
N TRP A 11 7.30 -2.65 -28.91
CA TRP A 11 7.27 -1.81 -27.70
C TRP A 11 6.24 -0.68 -27.79
N SER A 12 6.17 0.04 -28.92
CA SER A 12 5.21 1.13 -29.13
C SER A 12 3.76 0.63 -29.09
N ILE A 13 3.49 -0.54 -29.67
CA ILE A 13 2.16 -1.19 -29.66
C ILE A 13 1.79 -1.59 -28.24
N PHE A 14 2.73 -2.16 -27.48
CA PHE A 14 2.52 -2.50 -26.08
C PHE A 14 2.18 -1.26 -25.24
N VAL A 15 2.98 -0.19 -25.35
CA VAL A 15 2.77 1.09 -24.66
C VAL A 15 1.38 1.66 -24.97
N SER A 16 1.01 1.72 -26.25
CA SER A 16 -0.28 2.27 -26.69
C SER A 16 -1.47 1.41 -26.23
N SER A 17 -1.41 0.08 -26.44
CA SER A 17 -2.50 -0.83 -26.06
C SER A 17 -2.73 -0.86 -24.55
N LYS A 18 -1.64 -0.78 -23.77
CA LYS A 18 -1.69 -0.69 -22.32
C LYS A 18 -1.81 0.74 -21.85
N ARG A 19 -1.98 1.75 -22.71
CA ARG A 19 -2.14 3.17 -22.34
C ARG A 19 -1.08 3.66 -21.34
N LEU A 20 0.17 3.21 -21.48
CA LEU A 20 1.24 3.57 -20.54
C LEU A 20 1.67 5.02 -20.74
N PHE A 21 2.02 5.67 -19.64
CA PHE A 21 2.54 7.04 -19.65
C PHE A 21 3.85 7.10 -18.84
N ALA A 22 4.60 8.20 -19.02
CA ALA A 22 5.76 8.48 -18.17
C ALA A 22 5.36 8.44 -16.68
N GLY A 23 6.18 7.76 -15.88
CA GLY A 23 5.95 7.47 -14.46
C GLY A 23 5.31 6.10 -14.19
N ASP A 24 4.65 5.47 -15.17
CA ASP A 24 4.24 4.07 -15.05
C ASP A 24 5.48 3.15 -15.07
N ALA A 25 5.40 2.03 -14.37
CA ALA A 25 6.45 1.01 -14.34
C ALA A 25 5.99 -0.27 -15.04
N VAL A 26 6.92 -0.90 -15.76
CA VAL A 26 6.74 -2.22 -16.38
C VAL A 26 7.71 -3.18 -15.69
N LEU A 27 7.17 -4.29 -15.19
CA LEU A 27 7.92 -5.30 -14.45
C LEU A 27 8.13 -6.50 -15.36
N PHE A 28 9.39 -6.91 -15.51
CA PHE A 28 9.77 -8.14 -16.21
C PHE A 28 10.22 -9.15 -15.16
N VAL A 29 9.53 -10.28 -15.07
CA VAL A 29 9.87 -11.34 -14.12
C VAL A 29 10.11 -12.61 -14.92
N ARG A 30 11.22 -13.29 -14.64
CA ARG A 30 11.50 -14.59 -15.19
C ARG A 30 11.40 -15.62 -14.08
N ASP A 31 10.57 -16.63 -14.25
CA ASP A 31 10.46 -17.72 -13.28
C ASP A 31 11.63 -18.72 -13.42
N GLU A 32 11.68 -19.69 -12.53
CA GLU A 32 12.70 -20.75 -12.52
C GLU A 32 12.69 -21.61 -13.79
N LYS A 33 11.54 -21.67 -14.48
CA LYS A 33 11.36 -22.38 -15.77
C LYS A 33 11.70 -21.50 -16.97
N SER A 34 12.34 -20.35 -16.74
CA SER A 34 12.67 -19.35 -17.74
C SER A 34 11.46 -18.75 -18.49
N GLN A 35 10.24 -18.89 -17.98
CA GLN A 35 9.07 -18.22 -18.53
C GLN A 35 9.10 -16.74 -18.17
N LEU A 36 8.81 -15.89 -19.15
CA LEU A 36 8.76 -14.45 -18.96
C LEU A 36 7.33 -14.00 -18.64
N LEU A 37 7.17 -13.37 -17.49
CA LEU A 37 5.95 -12.73 -17.03
C LEU A 37 6.12 -11.20 -17.09
N LEU A 38 5.05 -10.52 -17.48
CA LEU A 38 5.03 -9.07 -17.65
C LEU A 38 3.96 -8.44 -16.75
N GLY A 39 4.39 -7.57 -15.85
CA GLY A 39 3.53 -6.79 -14.95
C GLY A 39 3.51 -5.31 -15.33
N ILE A 40 2.43 -4.62 -14.98
CA ILE A 40 2.32 -3.16 -15.11
C ILE A 40 1.90 -2.58 -13.78
N ARG A 41 2.68 -1.63 -13.26
CA ARG A 41 2.33 -0.80 -12.11
C ARG A 41 2.13 0.63 -12.57
N ARG A 42 0.90 1.15 -12.47
CA ARG A 42 0.63 2.56 -12.77
C ARG A 42 1.18 3.47 -11.70
N ALA A 43 1.64 4.66 -12.11
CA ALA A 43 1.91 5.73 -11.17
C ALA A 43 0.65 6.05 -10.36
N ASN A 44 0.81 6.33 -9.07
CA ASN A 44 -0.27 6.82 -8.21
C ASN A 44 -0.53 8.29 -8.57
N ARG A 45 -1.34 8.49 -9.61
CA ARG A 45 -1.89 9.81 -9.93
C ARG A 45 -3.11 9.97 -9.06
N GLN A 46 -3.23 11.08 -8.35
CA GLN A 46 -4.40 11.47 -7.58
C GLN A 46 -5.61 11.60 -8.53
N GLN A 47 -6.16 10.46 -8.95
CA GLN A 47 -7.47 10.39 -9.54
C GLN A 47 -8.42 10.35 -8.35
N SER A 48 -9.23 11.40 -8.21
CA SER A 48 -10.45 11.31 -7.41
C SER A 48 -11.16 10.04 -7.85
N ALA A 49 -11.26 9.05 -6.96
CA ALA A 49 -12.08 7.89 -7.22
C ALA A 49 -13.48 8.43 -7.48
N LEU A 50 -13.90 8.44 -8.75
CA LEU A 50 -15.30 8.69 -9.08
C LEU A 50 -16.05 7.54 -8.42
N SER A 51 -16.75 7.85 -7.33
CA SER A 51 -17.62 6.90 -6.67
C SER A 51 -18.53 6.32 -7.75
N SER A 52 -18.47 5.00 -7.96
CA SER A 52 -19.48 4.37 -8.79
C SER A 52 -20.81 4.68 -8.11
N SER A 53 -21.72 5.34 -8.81
CA SER A 53 -22.95 5.91 -8.28
C SER A 53 -24.00 4.86 -7.88
N VAL A 54 -23.55 3.66 -7.49
CA VAL A 54 -24.40 2.49 -7.22
C VAL A 54 -25.02 2.58 -5.83
N ILE A 55 -24.27 3.04 -4.82
CA ILE A 55 -24.74 3.29 -3.45
C ILE A 55 -23.90 4.42 -2.82
N SER A 56 -24.47 5.15 -1.85
CA SER A 56 -23.74 6.21 -1.15
C SER A 56 -22.59 5.64 -0.32
N SER A 57 -21.59 6.48 -0.04
CA SER A 57 -20.47 6.13 0.86
C SER A 57 -20.96 5.66 2.22
N ASP A 58 -21.94 6.36 2.82
CA ASP A 58 -22.49 6.00 4.13
C ASP A 58 -23.13 4.62 4.12
N SER A 59 -23.92 4.31 3.08
CA SER A 59 -24.54 3.00 2.92
C SER A 59 -23.49 1.89 2.73
N MET A 60 -22.37 2.17 2.04
CA MET A 60 -21.26 1.22 1.94
C MET A 60 -20.64 0.92 3.31
N HIS A 61 -20.34 1.94 4.11
CA HIS A 61 -19.75 1.77 5.44
C HIS A 61 -20.66 0.97 6.37
N ILE A 62 -21.95 1.31 6.41
CA ILE A 62 -22.95 0.60 7.20
C ILE A 62 -23.06 -0.85 6.72
N GLY A 63 -23.10 -1.08 5.41
CA GLY A 63 -23.19 -2.41 4.81
C GLY A 63 -22.01 -3.31 5.20
N ILE A 64 -20.77 -2.79 5.17
CA ILE A 64 -19.57 -3.54 5.57
C ILE A 64 -19.65 -3.93 7.06
N LEU A 65 -20.00 -2.98 7.94
CA LEU A 65 -20.11 -3.26 9.37
C LEU A 65 -21.20 -4.28 9.69
N ALA A 66 -22.36 -4.15 9.05
CA ALA A 66 -23.47 -5.08 9.21
C ALA A 66 -23.10 -6.49 8.72
N ALA A 67 -22.44 -6.60 7.57
CA ALA A 67 -21.99 -7.89 7.02
C ALA A 67 -20.97 -8.57 7.95
N ALA A 68 -19.98 -7.83 8.44
CA ALA A 68 -18.99 -8.36 9.37
C ALA A 68 -19.63 -8.80 10.70
N ALA A 69 -20.54 -7.99 11.25
CA ALA A 69 -21.25 -8.34 12.49
C ALA A 69 -22.11 -9.60 12.33
N HIS A 70 -22.82 -9.73 11.21
CA HIS A 70 -23.62 -10.92 10.89
C HIS A 70 -22.73 -12.16 10.74
N ALA A 71 -21.62 -12.05 10.02
CA ALA A 71 -20.66 -13.13 9.83
C ALA A 71 -20.06 -13.60 11.16
N ALA A 72 -19.66 -12.66 12.02
CA ALA A 72 -19.14 -12.96 13.36
C ALA A 72 -20.19 -13.64 14.25
N ALA A 73 -21.43 -13.12 14.28
CA ALA A 73 -22.51 -13.67 15.10
C ALA A 73 -22.91 -15.10 14.69
N ASN A 74 -22.80 -15.44 13.41
CA ASN A 74 -23.18 -16.73 12.86
C ASN A 74 -21.98 -17.67 12.61
N ASN A 75 -20.77 -17.24 12.99
CA ASN A 75 -19.53 -17.95 12.70
C ASN A 75 -19.42 -18.38 11.21
N SER A 76 -19.81 -17.47 10.31
CA SER A 76 -19.84 -17.71 8.87
C SER A 76 -18.81 -16.84 8.14
N PRO A 77 -18.27 -17.32 7.00
CA PRO A 77 -17.35 -16.53 6.21
C PRO A 77 -18.06 -15.37 5.49
N PHE A 78 -17.34 -14.27 5.28
CA PHE A 78 -17.76 -13.18 4.39
C PHE A 78 -16.58 -12.74 3.52
N THR A 79 -16.88 -12.18 2.34
CA THR A 79 -15.88 -11.78 1.35
C THR A 79 -15.51 -10.31 1.52
N ILE A 80 -14.20 -10.04 1.52
CA ILE A 80 -13.65 -8.69 1.47
C ILE A 80 -12.86 -8.50 0.17
N PHE A 81 -12.92 -7.30 -0.40
CA PHE A 81 -12.07 -6.92 -1.54
C PHE A 81 -10.90 -6.10 -1.05
N TYR A 82 -9.70 -6.66 -1.14
CA TYR A 82 -8.46 -5.94 -0.84
C TYR A 82 -7.93 -5.23 -2.09
N ASN A 83 -7.79 -3.91 -2.04
CA ASN A 83 -7.23 -3.10 -3.12
C ASN A 83 -5.98 -2.34 -2.64
N PRO A 84 -4.78 -2.95 -2.75
CA PRO A 84 -3.52 -2.37 -2.24
C PRO A 84 -3.08 -1.10 -2.98
N ARG A 85 -3.75 -0.69 -4.06
CA ARG A 85 -3.46 0.57 -4.75
C ARG A 85 -4.35 1.72 -4.32
N ALA A 86 -5.47 1.43 -3.66
CA ALA A 86 -6.38 2.46 -3.13
C ALA A 86 -5.99 2.89 -1.72
N SER A 87 -5.27 2.04 -0.98
CA SER A 87 -4.69 2.35 0.33
C SER A 87 -3.16 2.40 0.25
N PRO A 88 -2.48 3.10 1.17
CA PRO A 88 -1.02 3.12 1.22
C PRO A 88 -0.48 1.74 1.65
N ALA A 89 -0.36 0.84 0.68
CA ALA A 89 0.33 -0.44 0.82
C ALA A 89 1.46 -0.48 -0.23
N GLU A 90 2.54 0.24 0.04
CA GLU A 90 3.72 0.19 -0.81
C GLU A 90 4.50 -1.11 -0.53
N PHE A 91 4.52 -2.02 -1.51
CA PHE A 91 5.19 -3.32 -1.37
C PHE A 91 6.71 -3.26 -1.66
N VAL A 92 7.22 -2.11 -2.11
CA VAL A 92 8.65 -1.84 -2.26
C VAL A 92 8.94 -0.47 -1.69
N ILE A 93 9.48 -0.46 -0.48
CA ILE A 93 9.84 0.73 0.26
C ILE A 93 11.34 0.66 0.54
N PRO A 94 12.14 1.68 0.15
CA PRO A 94 13.53 1.75 0.60
C PRO A 94 13.59 1.88 2.13
N LEU A 95 14.36 1.03 2.80
CA LEU A 95 14.49 0.99 4.26
C LEU A 95 14.78 2.38 4.86
N ALA A 96 15.74 3.10 4.27
CA ALA A 96 16.14 4.45 4.70
C ALA A 96 15.00 5.49 4.62
N LYS A 97 13.92 5.22 3.89
CA LYS A 97 12.79 6.15 3.76
C LYS A 97 11.77 6.05 4.91
N TYR A 98 11.78 4.97 5.70
CA TYR A 98 10.76 4.68 6.73
C TYR A 98 11.37 4.21 8.07
N MET A 99 12.47 4.84 8.49
CA MET A 99 12.89 4.80 9.90
C MET A 99 12.20 5.93 10.68
N GLY A 100 11.86 5.65 11.94
CA GLY A 100 11.20 6.59 12.82
C GLY A 100 11.05 6.05 14.23
N THR A 101 10.55 6.90 15.11
CA THR A 101 10.37 6.60 16.54
C THR A 101 8.89 6.61 16.89
N VAL A 102 8.45 5.66 17.74
CA VAL A 102 7.10 5.69 18.33
C VAL A 102 7.04 6.82 19.35
N THR A 103 6.20 7.81 19.11
CA THR A 103 6.04 9.00 19.97
C THR A 103 4.89 8.88 20.96
N GLY A 104 3.98 7.94 20.75
CA GLY A 104 2.85 7.71 21.64
C GLY A 104 2.01 6.50 21.25
N ILE A 105 1.18 6.05 22.19
CA ILE A 105 0.25 4.93 22.00
C ILE A 105 -1.13 5.39 22.45
N SER A 106 -2.10 5.39 21.54
CA SER A 106 -3.48 5.74 21.85
C SER A 106 -4.45 5.20 20.80
N ASP A 107 -5.67 4.87 21.19
CA ASP A 107 -6.74 4.55 20.24
C ASP A 107 -6.93 5.69 19.23
N THR A 108 -7.18 5.33 17.97
CA THR A 108 -7.48 6.31 16.91
C THR A 108 -8.87 6.92 17.10
N ASP A 109 -9.84 6.10 17.47
CA ASP A 109 -11.22 6.51 17.79
C ASP A 109 -11.69 5.74 19.03
N PRO A 110 -11.42 6.27 20.24
CA PRO A 110 -11.79 5.59 21.48
C PRO A 110 -13.31 5.52 21.73
N VAL A 111 -14.10 6.30 21.00
CA VAL A 111 -15.57 6.31 21.14
C VAL A 111 -16.17 5.14 20.37
N ARG A 112 -15.74 4.94 19.12
CA ARG A 112 -16.27 3.86 18.27
C ARG A 112 -15.53 2.53 18.45
N TRP A 113 -14.22 2.58 18.71
CA TRP A 113 -13.34 1.41 18.69
C TRP A 113 -12.38 1.39 19.89
N LYS A 114 -12.95 1.33 21.08
CA LYS A 114 -12.18 1.28 22.34
C LYS A 114 -11.21 0.09 22.36
N ASN A 115 -9.96 0.35 22.74
CA ASN A 115 -8.84 -0.59 22.79
C ASN A 115 -8.41 -1.19 21.43
N SER A 116 -8.79 -0.57 20.31
CA SER A 116 -8.41 -1.04 18.99
C SER A 116 -6.91 -0.85 18.73
N GLN A 117 -6.27 -1.91 18.22
CA GLN A 117 -4.86 -1.86 17.82
C GLN A 117 -4.65 -1.25 16.42
N TRP A 118 -5.74 -0.89 15.73
CA TRP A 118 -5.66 -0.26 14.41
C TRP A 118 -5.12 1.16 14.52
N ARG A 119 -3.95 1.40 13.91
CA ARG A 119 -3.26 2.71 13.90
C ARG A 119 -3.06 3.32 15.30
N SER A 120 -2.86 2.47 16.30
CA SER A 120 -2.74 2.88 17.70
C SER A 120 -1.38 3.53 18.03
N LEU A 121 -0.36 3.34 17.19
CA LEU A 121 0.97 3.90 17.39
C LEU A 121 1.10 5.24 16.66
N GLN A 122 1.50 6.29 17.38
CA GLN A 122 1.92 7.57 16.80
C GLN A 122 3.41 7.49 16.48
N VAL A 123 3.80 7.98 15.30
CA VAL A 123 5.17 7.86 14.79
C VAL A 123 5.72 9.21 14.34
N GLY A 124 6.93 9.52 14.76
CA GLY A 124 7.77 10.59 14.21
C GLY A 124 8.80 9.98 13.27
N TRP A 125 8.75 10.33 11.99
CA TRP A 125 9.66 9.80 10.97
C TRP A 125 10.94 10.63 10.85
N ASP A 126 12.06 9.98 10.59
CA ASP A 126 13.34 10.67 10.39
C ASP A 126 13.30 11.51 9.09
N GLU A 127 13.94 12.70 9.09
CA GLU A 127 13.79 13.79 8.09
C GLU A 127 14.22 13.46 6.64
N SER A 128 14.63 12.23 6.34
CA SER A 128 15.37 11.89 5.13
C SER A 128 14.56 11.43 3.91
N ALA A 129 13.21 11.51 3.89
CA ALA A 129 12.44 11.11 2.70
C ALA A 129 11.40 12.11 2.21
N ALA A 130 11.40 12.31 0.90
CA ALA A 130 10.32 12.97 0.17
C ALA A 130 9.08 12.06 0.09
N GLY A 131 7.98 12.49 0.71
CA GLY A 131 6.66 11.86 0.63
C GLY A 131 5.78 12.15 1.86
N GLU A 132 4.45 12.11 1.69
CA GLU A 132 3.52 12.10 2.83
C GLU A 132 3.60 10.75 3.53
N ARG A 133 4.01 10.75 4.80
CA ARG A 133 4.09 9.54 5.63
C ARG A 133 2.91 9.51 6.62
N PRO A 134 2.36 8.33 6.92
CA PRO A 134 1.28 8.24 7.90
C PRO A 134 1.80 8.63 9.29
N SER A 135 1.11 9.54 9.98
CA SER A 135 1.46 9.92 11.37
C SER A 135 1.13 8.83 12.40
N ARG A 136 0.36 7.82 11.99
CA ARG A 136 -0.05 6.68 12.81
C ARG A 136 0.01 5.36 12.04
N VAL A 137 0.53 4.33 12.69
CA VAL A 137 0.70 2.96 12.17
C VAL A 137 0.19 1.92 13.17
N SER A 138 -0.03 0.70 12.69
CA SER A 138 -0.45 -0.45 13.49
C SER A 138 0.75 -1.31 13.87
N ILE A 139 0.63 -2.08 14.96
CA ILE A 139 1.73 -2.89 15.49
C ILE A 139 2.30 -3.90 14.49
N TRP A 140 1.49 -4.41 13.56
CA TRP A 140 1.89 -5.37 12.51
C TRP A 140 2.48 -4.71 11.26
N GLU A 141 2.53 -3.37 11.21
CA GLU A 141 3.12 -2.61 10.11
C GLU A 141 4.57 -2.19 10.40
N ILE A 142 5.09 -2.47 11.61
CA ILE A 142 6.43 -2.09 12.03
C ILE A 142 7.27 -3.32 12.39
N GLU A 143 8.57 -3.23 12.11
CA GLU A 143 9.57 -4.17 12.61
C GLU A 143 10.43 -3.44 13.64
N PRO A 144 10.59 -3.98 14.87
CA PRO A 144 11.49 -3.37 15.84
C PRO A 144 12.93 -3.48 15.33
N VAL A 145 13.71 -2.43 15.54
CA VAL A 145 15.15 -2.48 15.24
C VAL A 145 15.82 -3.33 16.31
N VAL A 146 16.08 -4.62 16.01
CA VAL A 146 16.61 -5.60 16.98
C VAL A 146 18.15 -5.66 17.01
N THR A 147 18.85 -4.81 16.26
CA THR A 147 20.31 -4.83 16.18
C THR A 147 20.95 -3.67 16.95
N PRO A 148 22.01 -3.92 17.75
CA PRO A 148 22.91 -2.86 18.20
C PRO A 148 23.76 -2.44 16.99
N PHE A 149 23.18 -1.64 16.10
CA PHE A 149 24.01 -0.86 15.20
C PHE A 149 24.71 0.17 16.09
N TYR A 150 26.00 -0.05 16.32
CA TYR A 150 26.90 1.00 16.75
C TYR A 150 26.66 2.20 15.83
N MET A 151 25.92 3.20 16.31
CA MET A 151 26.12 4.56 15.85
C MET A 151 27.56 4.89 16.26
N CYS A 152 28.51 4.61 15.38
CA CYS A 152 29.80 5.28 15.50
C CYS A 152 29.53 6.78 15.28
N PRO A 153 29.99 7.65 16.21
CA PRO A 153 29.83 9.09 16.10
C PRO A 153 30.56 9.69 14.89
#